data_AF-A0A3D4DI63-F1
#
_entry.id   AF-A0A3D4DI63-F1
#
_cell.length_a   1.000
_cell.length_b   1.000
_cell.length_c   1.000
_cell.angle_alpha   90.00
_cell.angle_beta   90.00
_cell.angle_gamma   90.00
#
_symmetry.space_group_name_H-M   'P 1'
#
loop_
_entity.id
_entity.type
_entity.pdbx_description
1 polymer ?
#
loop_
_entity_poly.entity_id
_entity_poly.type
_entity_poly.pdbx_seq_one_letter_code
_entity_poly.pdbx_strand_id
1 'polypeptide(L)'
;MSVTLRVILIISSFIAFYLCITKIKKSQLKIENSVTWMLGCIILILMSIFPNVVVWISEKLGFVAPVNFIFLVMIAFLLMQIFIDNIHITSLNEKIKDLDHYIALKEKEEKYSNK
;
A
#
# COMPACT_ATOMS: atom_id res chain seq x y z
N MET A 1 19.79 -0.91 -21.56
CA MET A 1 19.60 -1.05 -20.10
C MET A 1 20.96 -1.32 -19.46
N SER A 2 21.48 -0.38 -18.67
CA SER A 2 22.72 -0.62 -17.91
C SER A 2 22.50 -1.76 -16.92
N VAL A 3 23.43 -2.73 -16.89
CA VAL A 3 23.41 -3.91 -16.00
C VAL A 3 23.22 -3.48 -14.54
N THR A 4 23.75 -2.31 -14.17
CA THR A 4 23.64 -1.70 -12.85
C THR A 4 22.19 -1.48 -12.41
N LEU A 5 21.32 -0.96 -13.29
CA LEU A 5 19.91 -0.72 -12.95
C LEU A 5 19.13 -2.03 -12.79
N ARG A 6 19.46 -3.05 -13.59
CA ARG A 6 18.85 -4.39 -13.46
C ARG A 6 19.17 -5.02 -12.10
N VAL A 7 20.43 -4.95 -11.68
CA VAL A 7 20.87 -5.52 -10.40
C VAL A 7 20.21 -4.80 -9.22
N ILE A 8 20.13 -3.46 -9.26
CA ILE A 8 19.49 -2.67 -8.20
C ILE A 8 17.99 -2.99 -8.10
N LEU A 9 17.28 -3.13 -9.23
CA LEU A 9 15.86 -3.48 -9.25
C LEU A 9 15.59 -4.89 -8.69
N ILE A 10 16.45 -5.85 -9.00
CA ILE A 10 16.33 -7.21 -8.47
C ILE A 10 16.52 -7.20 -6.96
N ILE A 11 17.57 -6.53 -6.47
CA ILE A 11 17.86 -6.45 -5.03
C ILE A 11 16.73 -5.73 -4.28
N SER A 12 16.25 -4.60 -4.80
CA SER A 12 15.18 -3.83 -4.15
C SER A 12 13.85 -4.60 -4.13
N SER A 13 13.55 -5.37 -5.19
CA SER A 13 12.36 -6.23 -5.24
C SER A 13 12.44 -7.37 -4.21
N PHE A 14 13.60 -8.01 -4.04
CA PHE A 14 13.78 -9.04 -3.01
C PHE A 14 13.66 -8.48 -1.59
N ILE A 15 14.21 -7.28 -1.36
CA ILE A 15 14.07 -6.58 -0.07
C ILE A 15 12.61 -6.23 0.20
N ALA A 16 11.90 -5.67 -0.79
CA ALA A 16 10.48 -5.33 -0.64
C ALA A 16 9.61 -6.57 -0.37
N PHE A 17 9.89 -7.67 -1.06
CA PHE A 17 9.23 -8.95 -0.86
C PHE A 17 9.50 -9.52 0.54
N TYR A 18 10.75 -9.50 1.00
CA TYR A 18 11.13 -9.93 2.34
C TYR A 18 10.47 -9.08 3.42
N LEU A 19 10.42 -7.76 3.25
CA LEU A 19 9.73 -6.85 4.16
C LEU A 19 8.23 -7.15 4.22
N CYS A 20 7.59 -7.40 3.06
CA CYS A 20 6.18 -7.80 3.00
C CYS A 20 5.92 -9.10 3.76
N ILE A 21 6.71 -10.15 3.51
CA ILE A 21 6.57 -11.44 4.21
C ILE A 21 6.76 -11.28 5.72
N THR A 22 7.79 -10.52 6.13
CA THR A 22 8.11 -10.32 7.53
C THR A 22 7.03 -9.53 8.25
N LYS A 23 6.43 -8.53 7.58
CA LYS A 23 5.29 -7.75 8.09
C LYS A 23 4.00 -8.57 8.16
N ILE A 24 3.77 -9.49 7.21
CA ILE A 24 2.66 -10.46 7.21
C ILE A 24 2.78 -11.43 8.40
N LYS A 25 3.97 -12.00 8.63
CA LYS A 25 4.19 -13.00 9.68
C LYS A 25 4.07 -12.45 11.11
N LYS A 26 4.20 -11.13 11.31
CA LYS A 26 4.21 -10.50 12.64
C LYS A 26 2.81 -10.14 13.19
N SER A 27 1.72 -10.58 12.56
CA SER A 27 0.34 -10.45 13.07
C SER A 27 -0.11 -9.03 13.47
N GLN A 28 0.47 -7.98 12.86
CA GLN A 28 0.04 -6.58 13.06
C GLN A 28 -0.70 -5.98 11.86
N LEU A 29 -0.77 -6.71 10.73
CA LEU A 29 -1.60 -6.34 9.60
C LEU A 29 -2.81 -7.28 9.57
N LYS A 30 -4.01 -6.73 9.77
CA LYS A 30 -5.25 -7.43 9.41
C LYS A 30 -5.14 -7.81 7.94
N ILE A 31 -5.57 -9.04 7.63
CA ILE A 31 -5.44 -9.75 6.35
C ILE A 31 -5.77 -8.89 5.11
N GLU A 32 -6.62 -7.86 5.24
CA GLU A 32 -6.96 -6.91 4.17
C GLU A 32 -5.80 -6.03 3.70
N ASN A 33 -4.98 -5.45 4.59
CA ASN A 33 -3.97 -4.45 4.17
C ASN A 33 -2.67 -5.07 3.63
N SER A 34 -2.45 -6.36 3.90
CA SER A 34 -1.32 -7.12 3.35
C SER A 34 -1.55 -7.54 1.89
N VAL A 35 -2.80 -7.64 1.45
CA VAL A 35 -3.15 -8.04 0.07
C VAL A 35 -2.68 -6.99 -0.94
N THR A 36 -2.85 -5.71 -0.61
CA THR A 36 -2.46 -4.59 -1.48
C THR A 36 -0.96 -4.49 -1.67
N TRP A 37 -0.17 -4.65 -0.59
CA TRP A 37 1.28 -4.73 -0.69
C TRP A 37 1.77 -5.96 -1.47
N MET A 38 1.08 -7.10 -1.32
CA MET A 38 1.38 -8.31 -2.10
C MET A 38 1.11 -8.12 -3.60
N LEU A 39 0.03 -7.43 -3.96
CA LEU A 39 -0.26 -7.01 -5.34
C LEU A 39 0.84 -6.09 -5.90
N GLY A 40 1.29 -5.11 -5.13
CA GLY A 40 2.38 -4.22 -5.52
C GLY A 40 3.69 -4.98 -5.81
N CYS A 41 4.04 -5.96 -4.97
CA CYS A 41 5.19 -6.83 -5.22
C CYS A 41 5.01 -7.71 -6.46
N ILE A 42 3.82 -8.23 -6.72
CA ILE A 42 3.52 -9.03 -7.93
C ILE A 42 3.69 -8.18 -9.19
N ILE A 43 3.20 -6.94 -9.19
CA ILE A 43 3.37 -5.99 -10.30
C ILE A 43 4.85 -5.72 -10.56
N LEU A 44 5.63 -5.47 -9.51
CA LEU A 44 7.09 -5.27 -9.60
C LEU A 44 7.81 -6.50 -10.17
N ILE A 45 7.46 -7.71 -9.70
CA ILE A 45 8.05 -8.96 -10.19
C ILE A 45 7.70 -9.18 -11.66
N LEU A 46 6.44 -8.95 -12.07
CA LEU A 46 6.02 -9.02 -13.48
C LEU A 46 6.82 -8.06 -14.36
N MET A 47 7.01 -6.81 -13.91
CA MET A 47 7.83 -5.83 -14.63
C MET A 47 9.31 -6.23 -14.71
N SER A 48 9.84 -6.91 -13.68
CA SER A 48 11.23 -7.40 -13.64
C SER A 48 11.47 -8.60 -14.57
N ILE A 49 10.51 -9.54 -14.64
CA ILE A 49 10.58 -10.73 -15.49
C ILE A 49 10.37 -10.39 -16.97
N PHE A 50 9.53 -9.39 -17.28
CA PHE A 50 9.17 -9.02 -18.65
C PHE A 50 9.61 -7.59 -19.04
N PRO A 51 10.93 -7.28 -19.01
CA PRO A 51 11.42 -5.93 -19.30
C PRO A 51 11.11 -5.51 -20.75
N ASN A 52 11.04 -6.45 -21.70
CA ASN A 52 10.74 -6.15 -23.11
C ASN A 52 9.34 -5.56 -23.29
N VAL A 53 8.35 -6.03 -22.52
CA VAL A 53 6.97 -5.51 -22.56
C VAL A 53 6.94 -4.08 -22.01
N VAL A 54 7.64 -3.86 -20.88
CA VAL A 54 7.75 -2.54 -20.24
C VAL A 54 8.42 -1.53 -21.17
N VAL A 55 9.50 -1.93 -21.86
CA VAL A 55 10.21 -1.09 -22.85
C VAL A 55 9.30 -0.76 -24.03
N TRP A 56 8.59 -1.76 -24.58
CA TRP A 56 7.70 -1.55 -25.72
C TRP A 56 6.55 -0.57 -25.39
N ILE A 57 5.92 -0.73 -24.22
CA ILE A 57 4.86 0.18 -23.76
C ILE A 57 5.43 1.58 -23.50
N SER A 58 6.59 1.68 -22.85
CA SER A 58 7.28 2.93 -22.58
C SER A 58 7.55 3.72 -23.86
N GLU A 59 8.08 3.07 -24.89
CA GLU A 59 8.36 3.69 -26.20
C GLU A 59 7.07 4.14 -26.90
N LYS A 60 6.01 3.32 -26.84
CA LYS A 60 4.69 3.67 -27.42
C LYS A 60 4.05 4.88 -26.74
N LEU A 61 4.24 5.02 -25.43
CA LEU A 61 3.74 6.17 -24.66
C LEU A 61 4.65 7.40 -24.75
N GLY A 62 5.82 7.31 -25.40
CA GLY A 62 6.74 8.43 -25.59
C GLY A 62 7.70 8.69 -24.42
N PHE A 63 7.90 7.72 -23.53
CA PHE A 63 8.89 7.85 -22.45
C PHE A 63 10.31 7.63 -22.97
N VAL A 64 11.20 8.58 -22.67
CA VAL A 64 12.63 8.54 -23.03
C VAL A 64 13.36 7.36 -22.37
N ALA A 65 12.99 7.01 -21.14
CA ALA A 65 13.58 5.91 -20.40
C ALA A 65 12.46 5.01 -19.82
N PRO A 66 12.49 3.69 -20.08
CA PRO A 66 11.51 2.74 -19.52
C PRO A 66 11.43 2.73 -17.99
N VAL A 67 12.49 3.16 -17.31
CA VAL A 67 12.50 3.38 -15.86
C VAL A 67 11.49 4.45 -15.43
N ASN A 68 11.30 5.51 -16.22
CA ASN A 68 10.34 6.58 -15.89
C ASN A 68 8.89 6.07 -15.96
N PHE A 69 8.61 5.16 -16.90
CA PHE A 69 7.31 4.50 -16.96
C PHE A 69 7.06 3.62 -15.72
N ILE A 70 8.06 2.85 -15.29
CA ILE A 70 7.98 2.07 -14.03
C ILE A 70 7.71 3.00 -12.84
N PHE A 71 8.43 4.12 -12.74
CA PHE A 71 8.20 5.10 -11.68
C PHE A 71 6.80 5.67 -11.72
N LEU A 72 6.27 6.02 -12.89
CA LEU A 72 4.91 6.53 -13.01
C LEU A 72 3.90 5.51 -12.49
N VAL A 73 3.99 4.24 -12.92
CA VAL A 73 3.08 3.18 -12.48
C VAL A 73 3.18 2.97 -10.96
N MET A 74 4.40 2.98 -10.41
CA MET A 74 4.61 2.85 -8.97
C MET A 74 4.03 4.03 -8.18
N ILE A 75 4.24 5.26 -8.65
CA ILE A 75 3.67 6.46 -8.02
C ILE A 75 2.14 6.42 -8.07
N ALA A 76 1.56 6.05 -9.22
CA ALA A 76 0.11 5.94 -9.38
C ALA A 76 -0.48 4.87 -8.44
N PHE A 77 0.18 3.71 -8.34
CA PHE A 77 -0.19 2.65 -7.41
C PHE A 77 -0.13 3.13 -5.95
N LEU A 78 0.95 3.79 -5.56
CA LEU A 78 1.10 4.34 -4.20
C LEU A 78 0.07 5.42 -3.89
N LEU A 79 -0.25 6.29 -4.84
CA LEU A 79 -1.31 7.30 -4.69
C LEU A 79 -2.66 6.64 -4.43
N MET A 80 -3.00 5.60 -5.20
CA MET A 80 -4.23 4.83 -5.00
C MET A 80 -4.25 4.16 -3.63
N GLN A 81 -3.13 3.57 -3.21
CA GLN A 81 -3.00 2.96 -1.89
C GLN A 81 -3.22 3.98 -0.77
N ILE A 82 -2.56 5.14 -0.84
CA ILE A 82 -2.72 6.23 0.14
C ILE A 82 -4.17 6.68 0.22
N PHE A 83 -4.87 6.75 -0.92
CA PHE A 83 -6.28 7.13 -0.95
C PHE A 83 -7.17 6.09 -0.24
N ILE A 84 -6.94 4.80 -0.49
CA ILE A 84 -7.66 3.71 0.19
C ILE A 84 -7.38 3.74 1.70
N ASP A 85 -6.12 3.93 2.10
CA ASP A 85 -5.72 4.04 3.50
C ASP A 85 -6.43 5.23 4.18
N ASN A 86 -6.54 6.39 3.50
CA ASN A 86 -7.30 7.53 4.01
C ASN A 86 -8.77 7.18 4.28
N ILE A 87 -9.44 6.48 3.37
CA ILE A 87 -10.83 6.03 3.57
C ILE A 87 -10.96 5.13 4.81
N HIS A 88 -10.03 4.18 4.98
CA HIS A 88 -10.04 3.31 6.15
C HIS A 88 -9.81 4.08 7.45
N ILE A 89 -8.88 5.04 7.46
CA ILE A 89 -8.62 5.91 8.60
C ILE A 89 -9.86 6.75 8.93
N THR A 90 -10.51 7.35 7.94
CA THR A 90 -11.75 8.10 8.13
C THR A 90 -12.85 7.23 8.73
N SER A 91 -13.06 6.02 8.23
CA SER A 91 -14.06 5.10 8.79
C SER A 91 -13.74 4.70 10.24
N LEU A 92 -12.46 4.50 10.57
CA LEU A 92 -12.05 4.17 11.92
C LEU A 92 -12.27 5.34 12.88
N ASN A 93 -11.99 6.56 12.45
CA ASN A 93 -12.21 7.77 13.24
C ASN A 93 -13.69 7.97 13.57
N GLU A 94 -14.60 7.74 12.62
CA GLU A 94 -16.05 7.81 12.90
C GLU A 94 -16.48 6.76 13.95
N LYS A 95 -15.97 5.53 13.87
CA LYS A 95 -16.26 4.50 14.88
C LYS A 95 -15.75 4.86 16.28
N ILE A 96 -14.58 5.49 16.36
CA ILE A 96 -14.01 5.98 17.62
C ILE A 96 -14.91 7.08 18.20
N LYS A 97 -15.36 8.00 17.36
CA LYS A 97 -16.27 9.08 17.75
C LYS A 97 -17.62 8.55 18.24
N ASP A 98 -18.20 7.56 17.57
CA ASP A 98 -19.44 6.91 18.01
C ASP A 98 -19.26 6.24 19.38
N LEU A 99 -18.13 5.58 19.60
CA LEU A 99 -17.81 4.95 20.88
C LEU A 99 -17.63 5.98 22.00
N ASP A 100 -16.97 7.10 21.71
CA ASP A 100 -16.80 8.22 22.66
C ASP A 100 -18.16 8.81 23.06
N HIS A 101 -19.06 9.02 22.09
CA HIS A 101 -20.44 9.45 22.35
C HIS A 101 -21.22 8.45 23.21
N TYR A 102 -21.08 7.16 22.95
CA TYR A 102 -21.72 6.12 23.74
C TYR A 102 -21.24 6.12 25.20
N ILE A 103 -19.92 6.24 25.43
CA ILE A 103 -19.33 6.32 26.77
C ILE A 103 -19.84 7.56 27.50
N ALA A 104 -19.83 8.72 26.84
CA ALA A 104 -20.31 9.98 27.44
C ALA A 104 -21.79 9.91 27.84
N LEU A 105 -22.64 9.28 27.02
CA LEU A 105 -24.05 9.09 27.34
C LEU A 105 -24.24 8.15 28.54
N LYS A 106 -23.49 7.05 28.57
CA LYS A 106 -23.53 6.07 29.65
C LYS A 106 -23.08 6.68 31.00
N GLU A 107 -21.97 7.43 31.02
CA GLU A 107 -21.50 8.12 32.22
C GLU A 107 -22.52 9.15 32.74
N LYS A 108 -23.22 9.82 31.82
CA LYS A 108 -24.29 10.76 32.17
C LYS A 108 -25.44 10.02 32.86
N GLU A 109 -25.95 8.92 32.29
CA GLU A 109 -27.03 8.12 32.88
C GLU A 109 -26.68 7.59 34.27
N GLU A 110 -25.47 7.05 34.45
CA GLU A 110 -24.98 6.58 35.76
C GLU A 110 -24.96 7.71 36.80
N LYS A 111 -24.61 8.93 36.39
CA LYS A 111 -24.59 10.10 37.28
C LYS A 111 -26.00 10.57 37.69
N TYR A 112 -27.00 10.39 36.84
CA TYR A 112 -28.40 10.69 37.17
C TYR A 112 -29.05 9.58 38.01
N SER A 113 -28.69 8.31 37.80
CA SER A 113 -29.25 7.19 38.58
C SER A 113 -28.72 7.11 40.02
N ASN A 114 -27.55 7.69 40.30
CA ASN A 114 -26.93 7.71 41.63
C ASN A 114 -27.29 8.97 42.45
N LYS A 115 -28.26 9.77 41.99
CA LYS A 115 -28.68 11.02 42.64
C LYS A 115 -30.16 10.95 43.00
#